data_AF-A0A0N9ZQ35-F1
#
_entry.id   AF-A0A0N9ZQ35-F1
#
_cell.length_a   1.000
_cell.length_b   1.000
_cell.length_c   1.000
_cell.angle_alpha   90.00
_cell.angle_beta   90.00
_cell.angle_gamma   90.00
#
_symmetry.space_group_name_H-M   'P 1'
#
loop_
_entity.id
_entity.type
_entity.pdbx_description
1 polymer ?
#
loop_
_entity_poly.entity_id
_entity_poly.type
_entity_poly.pdbx_seq_one_letter_code
_entity_poly.pdbx_strand_id
1 'polypeptide(L)'
;MTQQPPPPSVEALAAVERAWRDRQLDDTDALVARHRDEIEDGATTLTDEQYQTLQTYRRALRDWPESELFPQSEYRPARPEWLLGALSKR
;
A
#
# COMPACT_ATOMS: atom_id res chain seq x y z
N MET A 1 -20.08 9.42 34.53
CA MET A 1 -18.62 9.30 34.33
C MET A 1 -18.41 8.46 33.10
N THR A 2 -18.04 9.05 31.96
CA THR A 2 -17.66 8.28 30.77
C THR A 2 -16.21 7.85 30.93
N GLN A 3 -16.01 6.61 31.36
CA GLN A 3 -14.68 6.00 31.39
C GLN A 3 -14.25 5.78 29.94
N GLN A 4 -13.22 6.50 29.48
CA GLN A 4 -12.62 6.21 28.18
C GLN A 4 -12.03 4.79 28.22
N PRO A 5 -12.24 3.98 27.16
CA PRO A 5 -11.62 2.67 27.06
C PRO A 5 -10.09 2.80 27.10
N PRO A 6 -9.38 1.78 27.64
CA PRO A 6 -7.93 1.79 27.65
C PRO A 6 -7.40 1.90 26.21
N PRO A 7 -6.24 2.57 26.01
CA PRO A 7 -5.62 2.64 24.70
C PRO A 7 -5.36 1.23 24.16
N PRO A 8 -5.50 1.03 22.84
CA PRO A 8 -5.23 -0.26 22.22
C PRO A 8 -3.80 -0.73 22.51
N SER A 9 -3.61 -2.03 22.66
CA SER A 9 -2.28 -2.61 22.81
C SER A 9 -1.45 -2.43 21.54
N VAL A 10 -0.12 -2.50 21.68
CA VAL A 10 0.81 -2.47 20.53
C VAL A 10 0.47 -3.57 19.52
N GLU A 11 0.08 -4.76 19.99
CA GLU A 11 -0.35 -5.86 19.14
C GLU A 11 -1.64 -5.55 18.38
N ALA A 12 -2.63 -4.91 19.02
CA ALA A 12 -3.86 -4.51 18.37
C ALA A 12 -3.61 -3.46 17.28
N LEU A 13 -2.74 -2.47 17.54
CA LEU A 13 -2.29 -1.51 16.54
C LEU A 13 -1.58 -2.22 15.39
N ALA A 14 -0.66 -3.13 15.70
CA ALA A 14 0.05 -3.93 14.70
C ALA A 14 -0.90 -4.76 13.81
N ALA A 15 -1.97 -5.33 14.38
CA ALA A 15 -2.98 -6.04 13.59
C ALA A 15 -3.71 -5.11 12.62
N VAL A 16 -4.13 -3.92 13.07
CA VAL A 16 -4.75 -2.89 12.23
C VAL A 16 -3.82 -2.48 11.10
N GLU A 17 -2.54 -2.25 11.40
CA GLU A 17 -1.55 -1.82 10.41
C GLU A 17 -1.19 -2.91 9.39
N ARG A 18 -1.11 -4.17 9.82
CA ARG A 18 -0.95 -5.30 8.89
C ARG A 18 -2.14 -5.40 7.94
N ALA A 19 -3.37 -5.27 8.45
CA ALA A 19 -4.57 -5.29 7.64
C ALA A 19 -4.63 -4.11 6.64
N TRP A 20 -4.22 -2.91 7.08
CA TRP A 20 -4.09 -1.76 6.19
C TRP A 20 -3.10 -2.04 5.05
N ARG A 21 -1.91 -2.57 5.37
CA ARG A 21 -0.88 -2.92 4.40
C ARG A 21 -1.36 -4.01 3.43
N ASP A 22 -2.05 -5.05 3.91
CA ASP A 22 -2.68 -6.06 3.04
C ASP A 22 -3.62 -5.41 2.03
N ARG A 23 -4.49 -4.50 2.50
CA ARG A 23 -5.41 -3.80 1.62
C ARG A 23 -4.69 -2.94 0.57
N GLN A 24 -3.59 -2.27 0.92
CA GLN A 24 -2.81 -1.51 -0.06
C GLN A 24 -2.18 -2.39 -1.13
N LEU A 25 -1.71 -3.59 -0.74
CA LEU A 25 -1.18 -4.56 -1.69
C LEU A 25 -2.30 -5.14 -2.57
N ASP A 26 -3.45 -5.47 -2.01
CA ASP A 26 -4.61 -5.97 -2.77
C ASP A 26 -5.11 -4.91 -3.77
N ASP A 27 -5.30 -3.67 -3.33
CA ASP A 27 -5.78 -2.56 -4.17
C ASP A 27 -4.89 -2.34 -5.40
N THR A 28 -3.60 -2.62 -5.29
CA THR A 28 -2.61 -2.40 -6.36
C THR A 28 -2.26 -3.66 -7.15
N ASP A 29 -2.78 -4.82 -6.78
CA ASP A 29 -2.39 -6.10 -7.38
C ASP A 29 -2.84 -6.22 -8.84
N ALA A 30 -4.12 -5.91 -9.11
CA ALA A 30 -4.70 -5.92 -10.45
C ALA A 30 -3.98 -4.94 -11.41
N LEU A 31 -3.47 -3.82 -10.89
CA LEU A 31 -2.75 -2.83 -11.68
C LEU A 31 -1.37 -3.36 -12.11
N VAL A 32 -0.69 -4.11 -11.23
CA VAL A 32 0.58 -4.78 -11.55
C VAL A 32 0.35 -5.91 -12.54
N ALA A 33 -0.69 -6.73 -12.35
CA ALA A 33 -1.05 -7.80 -13.28
C ALA A 33 -1.31 -7.24 -14.68
N ARG A 34 -2.19 -6.23 -14.79
CA ARG A 34 -2.48 -5.57 -16.07
C ARG A 34 -1.24 -5.01 -16.75
N HIS A 35 -0.36 -4.32 -16.02
CA HIS A 35 0.83 -3.75 -16.63
C HIS A 35 1.76 -4.84 -17.19
N ARG A 36 1.83 -6.02 -16.57
CA ARG A 36 2.60 -7.16 -17.11
C ARG A 36 2.00 -7.68 -18.39
N ASP A 37 0.68 -7.85 -18.43
CA ASP A 37 -0.04 -8.29 -19.63
C ASP A 37 0.14 -7.26 -20.78
N GLU A 38 0.09 -5.97 -20.46
CA GLU A 38 0.29 -4.86 -21.41
C GLU A 38 1.71 -4.78 -22.00
N ILE A 39 2.73 -5.17 -21.22
CA ILE A 39 4.10 -5.28 -21.74
C ILE A 39 4.17 -6.35 -22.85
N GLU A 40 3.42 -7.45 -22.72
CA GLU A 40 3.37 -8.50 -23.74
C GLU A 40 2.63 -8.04 -25.00
N ASP A 41 1.61 -7.19 -24.87
CA ASP A 41 0.87 -6.58 -25.98
C ASP A 41 1.64 -5.44 -26.67
N GLY A 42 2.53 -4.75 -25.93
CA GLY A 42 3.39 -3.68 -26.43
C GLY A 42 2.84 -2.26 -26.22
N ALA A 43 1.73 -2.11 -25.49
CA ALA A 43 1.12 -0.82 -25.15
C ALA A 43 0.67 -0.77 -23.68
N THR A 44 1.30 0.10 -22.87
CA THR A 44 1.04 0.19 -21.43
C THR A 44 0.15 1.37 -21.05
N THR A 45 -0.75 1.14 -20.10
CA THR A 45 -1.59 2.19 -19.51
C THR A 45 -0.80 3.05 -18.51
N LEU A 46 0.14 2.43 -17.79
CA LEU A 46 1.09 3.13 -16.93
C LEU A 46 2.37 3.48 -17.71
N THR A 47 2.96 4.62 -17.39
CA THR A 47 4.32 4.92 -17.82
C THR A 47 5.33 4.04 -17.05
N ASP A 48 6.53 3.85 -17.60
CA ASP A 48 7.61 3.13 -16.91
C ASP A 48 7.89 3.72 -15.53
N GLU A 49 7.92 5.05 -15.41
CA GLU A 49 8.13 5.75 -14.13
C GLU A 49 7.00 5.48 -13.12
N GLN A 50 5.73 5.48 -13.57
CA GLN A 50 4.60 5.12 -12.72
C GLN A 50 4.70 3.67 -12.25
N TYR A 51 5.06 2.74 -13.14
CA TYR A 51 5.24 1.35 -12.75
C TYR A 51 6.42 1.15 -11.79
N GLN A 52 7.56 1.81 -11.99
CA GLN A 52 8.70 1.75 -11.07
C GLN A 52 8.37 2.33 -9.68
N THR A 53 7.65 3.47 -9.64
CA THR A 53 7.21 4.06 -8.37
C THR A 53 6.18 3.19 -7.66
N LEU A 54 5.29 2.52 -8.41
CA LEU A 54 4.36 1.51 -7.86
C LEU A 54 5.09 0.32 -7.24
N GLN A 55 6.10 -0.20 -7.92
CA GLN A 55 6.88 -1.34 -7.44
C GLN A 55 7.69 -0.99 -6.19
N THR A 56 8.24 0.23 -6.15
CA THR A 56 8.91 0.79 -4.96
C THR A 56 7.95 0.93 -3.79
N TYR A 57 6.77 1.51 -4.03
CA TYR A 57 5.71 1.64 -3.01
C TYR A 57 5.28 0.28 -2.45
N ARG A 58 5.01 -0.71 -3.33
CA ARG A 58 4.65 -2.08 -2.91
C ARG A 58 5.76 -2.78 -2.14
N ARG A 59 7.03 -2.51 -2.46
CA ARG A 59 8.17 -3.03 -1.68
C ARG A 59 8.21 -2.41 -0.29
N ALA A 60 8.14 -1.08 -0.19
CA ALA A 60 8.10 -0.39 1.08
C ALA A 60 6.96 -0.88 1.99
N LEU A 61 5.79 -1.21 1.42
CA LEU A 61 4.69 -1.83 2.18
C LEU A 61 5.05 -3.20 2.75
N ARG A 62 5.77 -4.06 2.01
CA ARG A 62 6.16 -5.39 2.49
C ARG A 62 7.23 -5.31 3.57
N ASP A 63 8.15 -4.36 3.44
CA ASP A 63 9.28 -4.20 4.37
C ASP A 63 8.86 -3.46 5.66
N TRP A 64 7.78 -2.66 5.61
CA TRP A 64 7.36 -1.81 6.73
C TRP A 64 7.05 -2.55 8.05
N PRO A 65 6.38 -3.73 8.07
CA PRO A 65 6.19 -4.50 9.31
C PRO A 65 7.48 -4.98 9.98
N GLU A 66 8.61 -4.99 9.26
CA GLU A 66 9.93 -5.34 9.80
C GLU A 66 10.71 -4.10 10.30
N SER A 67 10.18 -2.90 10.10
CA SER A 67 10.77 -1.66 10.58
C SER A 67 10.59 -1.48 12.08
N GLU A 68 11.59 -0.91 12.76
CA GLU A 68 11.51 -0.50 14.16
C GLU A 68 10.41 0.55 14.43
N LEU A 69 9.96 1.23 13.39
CA LEU A 69 8.92 2.26 13.47
C LEU A 69 7.50 1.68 13.40
N PHE A 70 7.35 0.38 13.11
CA PHE A 70 6.07 -0.29 13.13
C PHE A 70 5.55 -0.46 14.59
N PRO A 71 4.25 -0.25 14.88
CA PRO A 71 3.11 -0.01 14.00
C PRO A 71 2.68 1.47 13.91
N GLN A 72 3.61 2.43 14.00
CA GLN A 72 3.25 3.84 14.03
C GLN A 72 2.80 4.31 12.65
N SER A 73 1.54 4.74 12.55
CA SER A 73 0.90 5.10 11.27
C SER A 73 1.55 6.27 10.54
N GLU A 74 2.28 7.13 11.25
CA GLU A 74 3.03 8.26 10.67
C GLU A 74 4.18 7.82 9.76
N TYR A 75 4.67 6.59 9.93
CA TYR A 75 5.73 6.00 9.12
C TYR A 75 5.21 5.03 8.06
N ARG A 76 3.90 5.02 7.81
CA ARG A 76 3.33 4.28 6.68
C ARG A 76 4.00 4.74 5.38
N PRO A 77 4.32 3.81 4.46
CA PRO A 77 4.77 4.17 3.13
C PRO A 77 3.79 5.14 2.46
N ALA A 78 4.32 6.25 1.94
CA ALA A 78 3.52 7.26 1.28
C ALA A 78 3.00 6.74 -0.06
N ARG A 79 1.68 6.82 -0.26
CA ARG A 79 1.04 6.43 -1.52
C ARG A 79 1.35 7.49 -2.58
N PRO A 80 1.81 7.12 -3.79
CA PRO A 80 1.98 8.08 -4.89
C PRO A 80 0.66 8.75 -5.27
N GLU A 81 0.67 10.06 -5.55
CA GLU A 81 -0.56 10.82 -5.85
C GLU A 81 -1.29 10.32 -7.09
N TRP A 82 -0.55 9.99 -8.15
CA TRP A 82 -1.11 9.46 -9.40
C TRP A 82 -1.86 8.14 -9.20
N LEU A 83 -1.51 7.36 -8.18
CA LEU A 83 -2.11 6.05 -7.91
C LEU A 83 -3.58 6.19 -7.54
N LEU A 84 -3.99 7.28 -6.88
CA LEU A 84 -5.41 7.55 -6.60
C LEU A 84 -6.23 7.61 -7.88
N GLY A 85 -5.71 8.29 -8.91
CA GLY A 85 -6.34 8.36 -10.22
C GLY A 85 -6.37 7.02 -10.93
N ALA A 86 -5.30 6.22 -10.83
CA ALA A 86 -5.22 4.89 -11.43
C ALA A 86 -6.20 3.89 -10.78
N LEU A 87 -6.43 3.98 -9.46
CA LEU A 87 -7.35 3.11 -8.72
C LEU A 87 -8.83 3.51 -8.89
N SER A 88 -9.10 4.76 -9.23
CA SER A 88 -10.48 5.28 -9.38
C SER A 88 -11.14 4.90 -10.71
N LYS A 89 -10.37 4.43 -11.70
CA LYS A 89 -10.85 4.07 -13.04
C LYS A 89 -11.25 2.59 -13.17
N ARG A 90 -11.75 1.97 -12.09
CA ARG A 90 -12.26 0.59 -12.14
C ARG A 90 -13.65 0.53 -12.78
#